data_AF-A0A2R6BSS2-F1
#
_entry.id   AF-A0A2R6BSS2-F1
#
_cell.length_a   1.000
_cell.length_b   1.000
_cell.length_c   1.000
_cell.angle_alpha   90.00
_cell.angle_beta   90.00
_cell.angle_gamma   90.00
#
_symmetry.space_group_name_H-M   'P 1'
#
loop_
_entity.id
_entity.type
_entity.pdbx_description
1 polymer ?
#
loop_
_entity_poly.entity_id
_entity_poly.type
_entity_poly.pdbx_seq_one_letter_code
_entity_poly.pdbx_strand_id
1 'polypeptide(L)'
;MCASCKGVKHLCGVSPCPLIAEAASLYNVRIQAGESIYGSSPPSAFMGEAGYPKIMGGPLVPLDSGDTGIYEDSSRWIDLGFPKLIEMRLSLVRLMTKLDVHTQTNTGLLGRVQEVALGCRPVDVEARLGSPLSGRPSFSFYTPPMGSSARLESIVYVSNPSVPKAVERVVGDRDLPAGEGVVELWRSGVKVDHAQRLLSAGLLGRRRRLVPTRWSITAVDDILSKRLIEKIRSMPTIDVTMAGFHRALGNSFGVILVGGRGWWYEMLESWAPYLGAASDESYVVPSDWEDHLGRSTYASNLGGAYYAARLAVANHLYSVNRQAGVFVFMEVDRGWLAPLGVWRVREGVKLALTKLRGFENAGTALEHILGLMKTSRLSWLRGGTLLRQLLVTRTLDEFMGKDR
;
A
#
# COMPACT_ATOMS: atom_id res chain seq x y z
N MET A 1 7.83 -4.55 22.30
CA MET A 1 7.64 -6.02 22.17
C MET A 1 6.61 -6.41 21.11
N CYS A 2 5.36 -5.93 21.16
CA CYS A 2 4.31 -6.31 20.19
C CYS A 2 4.57 -5.90 18.72
N ALA A 3 5.34 -4.82 18.43
CA ALA A 3 5.69 -4.42 17.06
C ALA A 3 6.76 -5.31 16.43
N SER A 4 7.59 -5.94 17.25
CA SER A 4 8.56 -6.94 16.80
C SER A 4 7.91 -8.32 16.71
N CYS A 5 6.97 -8.59 17.62
CA CYS A 5 6.21 -9.83 17.71
C CYS A 5 5.15 -9.97 16.60
N LYS A 6 4.45 -8.85 16.32
CA LYS A 6 3.34 -8.73 15.38
C LYS A 6 2.32 -9.86 15.56
N GLY A 7 2.04 -10.24 16.81
CA GLY A 7 1.08 -11.30 17.16
C GLY A 7 1.39 -12.72 16.66
N VAL A 8 2.49 -12.94 15.91
CA VAL A 8 2.84 -14.26 15.32
C VAL A 8 4.03 -14.90 16.02
N LYS A 9 4.93 -14.10 16.60
CA LYS A 9 6.15 -14.63 17.25
C LYS A 9 5.94 -14.98 18.72
N HIS A 10 4.77 -14.70 19.28
CA HIS A 10 4.43 -14.91 20.70
C HIS A 10 5.52 -14.46 21.68
N LEU A 11 6.20 -13.33 21.40
CA LEU A 11 7.30 -12.82 22.23
C LEU A 11 6.87 -12.46 23.66
N CYS A 12 5.56 -12.32 23.90
CA CYS A 12 4.97 -12.11 25.22
C CYS A 12 4.53 -13.40 25.92
N GLY A 13 4.75 -14.58 25.32
CA GLY A 13 4.36 -15.89 25.87
C GLY A 13 2.86 -16.24 25.75
N VAL A 14 2.00 -15.32 25.27
CA VAL A 14 0.55 -15.55 25.17
C VAL A 14 0.16 -16.12 23.80
N SER A 15 -0.51 -17.28 23.79
CA SER A 15 -1.01 -17.95 22.59
C SER A 15 -2.44 -18.50 22.79
N PRO A 16 -3.41 -18.20 21.89
CA PRO A 16 -3.29 -17.30 20.75
C PRO A 16 -3.10 -15.84 21.18
N CYS A 17 -2.56 -14.98 20.31
CA CYS A 17 -2.42 -13.56 20.61
C CYS A 17 -3.81 -12.95 20.89
N PRO A 18 -4.05 -12.28 22.03
CA PRO A 18 -5.38 -11.74 22.36
C PRO A 18 -5.92 -10.78 21.29
N LEU A 19 -5.05 -10.01 20.65
CA LEU A 19 -5.40 -9.08 19.56
C LEU A 19 -5.89 -9.83 18.30
N ILE A 20 -5.30 -10.99 18.01
CA ILE A 20 -5.75 -11.85 16.90
C ILE A 20 -7.05 -12.55 17.28
N ALA A 21 -7.20 -12.98 18.54
CA ALA A 21 -8.40 -13.65 19.03
C ALA A 21 -9.62 -12.71 19.05
N GLU A 22 -9.44 -11.46 19.49
CA GLU A 22 -10.47 -10.41 19.44
C GLU A 22 -10.83 -10.05 18.01
N ALA A 23 -9.84 -9.88 17.13
CA ALA A 23 -10.11 -9.69 15.71
C ALA A 23 -10.87 -10.88 15.09
N ALA A 24 -10.54 -12.11 15.47
CA ALA A 24 -11.22 -13.30 14.95
C ALA A 24 -12.65 -13.47 15.49
N SER A 25 -12.90 -13.12 16.75
CA SER A 25 -14.24 -13.26 17.37
C SER A 25 -15.25 -12.25 16.84
N LEU A 26 -14.79 -11.12 16.31
CA LEU A 26 -15.63 -10.07 15.75
C LEU A 26 -16.22 -10.42 14.37
N TYR A 27 -15.74 -11.46 13.68
CA TYR A 27 -16.16 -11.74 12.31
C TYR A 27 -16.47 -13.22 12.07
N ASN A 28 -17.78 -13.54 12.02
CA ASN A 28 -18.28 -14.85 11.63
C ASN A 28 -18.53 -14.89 10.12
N VAL A 29 -17.58 -15.43 9.36
CA VAL A 29 -17.78 -15.69 7.92
C VAL A 29 -18.59 -16.98 7.78
N ARG A 30 -19.76 -16.91 7.13
CA ARG A 30 -20.50 -18.12 6.76
C ARG A 30 -19.71 -18.86 5.69
N ILE A 31 -19.18 -20.02 6.04
CA ILE A 31 -18.60 -20.95 5.06
C ILE A 31 -19.78 -21.66 4.41
N GLN A 32 -20.07 -21.35 3.14
CA GLN A 32 -20.95 -22.21 2.34
C GLN A 32 -20.21 -23.50 1.99
N ALA A 33 -20.74 -24.64 2.41
CA ALA A 33 -20.30 -25.92 1.90
C ALA A 33 -20.81 -26.08 0.48
N GLY A 34 -19.92 -26.38 -0.47
CA GLY A 34 -20.28 -26.58 -1.87
C GLY A 34 -19.07 -27.03 -2.70
N GLU A 35 -19.35 -27.69 -3.82
CA GLU A 35 -18.34 -28.10 -4.81
C GLU A 35 -18.11 -27.02 -5.88
N SER A 36 -18.95 -25.99 -5.90
CA SER A 36 -18.85 -24.85 -6.82
C SER A 36 -19.12 -23.53 -6.11
N ILE A 37 -18.64 -22.44 -6.72
CA ILE A 37 -18.90 -21.07 -6.32
C ILE A 37 -19.40 -20.30 -7.53
N TYR A 38 -20.42 -19.49 -7.30
CA TYR A 38 -20.89 -18.48 -8.24
C TYR A 38 -20.82 -17.11 -7.56
N GLY A 39 -20.32 -16.10 -8.29
CA GLY A 39 -20.30 -14.74 -7.78
C GLY A 39 -19.75 -13.74 -8.78
N SER A 40 -19.98 -12.45 -8.52
CA SER A 40 -19.43 -11.37 -9.33
C SER A 40 -18.00 -11.10 -8.88
N SER A 41 -17.03 -11.80 -9.46
CA SER A 41 -15.62 -11.61 -9.13
C SER A 41 -15.27 -10.15 -9.45
N PRO A 42 -14.84 -9.35 -8.45
CA PRO A 42 -14.13 -8.14 -8.79
C PRO A 42 -12.93 -8.55 -9.65
N PRO A 43 -12.34 -7.66 -10.44
CA PRO A 43 -11.19 -8.04 -11.24
C PRO A 43 -9.94 -8.38 -10.40
N SER A 44 -10.06 -8.80 -9.14
CA SER A 44 -9.00 -9.15 -8.20
C SER A 44 -8.30 -10.48 -8.54
N ALA A 45 -6.97 -10.47 -8.49
CA ALA A 45 -6.14 -11.68 -8.48
C ALA A 45 -5.11 -11.59 -7.35
N PHE A 46 -4.91 -12.70 -6.65
CA PHE A 46 -3.95 -12.82 -5.57
C PHE A 46 -2.82 -13.78 -5.95
N MET A 47 -1.58 -13.33 -5.77
CA MET A 47 -0.36 -14.11 -5.94
C MET A 47 0.37 -14.14 -4.61
N GLY A 48 0.47 -15.32 -4.01
CA GLY A 48 1.21 -15.54 -2.77
C GLY A 48 2.72 -15.46 -3.00
N GLU A 49 3.47 -15.41 -1.90
CA GLU A 49 4.94 -15.49 -1.92
C GLU A 49 5.48 -16.80 -1.33
N ALA A 50 4.66 -17.51 -0.56
CA ALA A 50 5.05 -18.76 0.07
C ALA A 50 5.35 -19.81 -1.00
N GLY A 51 6.51 -20.48 -0.87
CA GLY A 51 6.96 -21.50 -1.82
C GLY A 51 7.69 -20.96 -3.06
N TYR A 52 7.96 -19.65 -3.14
CA TYR A 52 8.68 -19.04 -4.27
C TYR A 52 9.95 -19.86 -4.66
N PRO A 53 10.16 -20.19 -5.95
CA PRO A 53 9.47 -19.68 -7.14
C PRO A 53 8.13 -20.37 -7.51
N LYS A 54 7.69 -21.39 -6.75
CA LYS A 54 6.41 -22.08 -6.97
C LYS A 54 5.37 -21.61 -5.97
N ILE A 55 4.58 -20.63 -6.38
CA ILE A 55 3.64 -19.92 -5.51
C ILE A 55 2.22 -20.46 -5.64
N MET A 56 1.38 -20.16 -4.66
CA MET A 56 -0.07 -20.30 -4.82
C MET A 56 -0.63 -18.99 -5.37
N GLY A 57 -1.45 -19.04 -6.41
CA GLY A 57 -2.13 -17.87 -6.96
C GLY A 57 -3.49 -18.18 -7.58
N GLY A 58 -4.31 -17.15 -7.75
CA GLY A 58 -5.60 -17.26 -8.41
C GLY A 58 -6.56 -16.09 -8.14
N PRO A 59 -7.79 -16.13 -8.70
CA PRO A 59 -8.75 -15.06 -8.58
C PRO A 59 -9.38 -14.99 -7.18
N LEU A 60 -9.90 -13.82 -6.84
CA LEU A 60 -10.72 -13.63 -5.64
C LEU A 60 -12.19 -13.51 -6.04
N VAL A 61 -13.02 -14.37 -5.46
CA VAL A 61 -14.43 -14.49 -5.83
C VAL A 61 -15.29 -14.32 -4.58
N PRO A 62 -16.22 -13.35 -4.54
CA PRO A 62 -17.17 -13.22 -3.45
C PRO A 62 -18.26 -14.30 -3.56
N LEU A 63 -18.94 -14.58 -2.45
CA LEU A 63 -20.11 -15.48 -2.44
C LEU A 63 -21.41 -14.77 -2.89
N ASP A 64 -21.31 -13.46 -3.08
CA ASP A 64 -22.35 -12.51 -3.39
C ASP A 64 -22.19 -11.98 -4.83
N SER A 65 -23.31 -11.63 -5.47
CA SER A 65 -23.36 -11.10 -6.84
C SER A 65 -23.81 -9.64 -6.84
N GLY A 66 -23.28 -8.83 -7.77
CA GLY A 66 -23.57 -7.40 -7.88
C GLY A 66 -22.35 -6.53 -8.19
N ASP A 67 -22.42 -5.23 -7.86
CA ASP A 67 -21.28 -4.32 -8.04
C ASP A 67 -20.22 -4.51 -6.95
N THR A 68 -19.33 -5.45 -7.19
CA THR A 68 -18.17 -5.74 -6.33
C THR A 68 -16.96 -4.88 -6.70
N GLY A 69 -17.11 -3.88 -7.58
CA GLY A 69 -16.01 -3.01 -8.02
C GLY A 69 -15.37 -2.24 -6.87
N ILE A 70 -16.14 -1.98 -5.82
CA ILE A 70 -15.63 -1.40 -4.57
C ILE A 70 -14.53 -2.26 -3.93
N TYR A 71 -14.41 -3.56 -4.19
CA TYR A 71 -13.43 -4.46 -3.55
C TYR A 71 -12.00 -4.26 -4.09
N GLU A 72 -11.87 -3.55 -5.21
CA GLU A 72 -10.61 -3.20 -5.91
C GLU A 72 -10.42 -1.67 -6.04
N ASP A 73 -11.20 -0.86 -5.32
CA ASP A 73 -11.08 0.60 -5.36
C ASP A 73 -10.53 1.18 -4.05
N SER A 74 -9.20 1.12 -3.90
CA SER A 74 -8.54 1.56 -2.65
C SER A 74 -8.78 3.03 -2.31
N SER A 75 -9.08 3.87 -3.31
CA SER A 75 -9.39 5.28 -3.14
C SER A 75 -10.66 5.54 -2.32
N ARG A 76 -11.57 4.56 -2.25
CA ARG A 76 -12.85 4.66 -1.53
C ARG A 76 -12.85 3.91 -0.20
N TRP A 77 -11.82 3.13 0.09
CA TRP A 77 -11.77 2.28 1.30
C TRP A 77 -11.56 3.06 2.58
N ILE A 78 -10.88 4.21 2.52
CA ILE A 78 -10.51 4.96 3.71
C ILE A 78 -11.73 5.44 4.52
N ASP A 79 -12.88 5.60 3.86
CA ASP A 79 -14.14 6.08 4.45
C ASP A 79 -15.08 4.96 4.93
N LEU A 80 -14.79 3.67 4.62
CA LEU A 80 -15.71 2.56 4.92
C LEU A 80 -15.65 2.07 6.38
N GLY A 81 -14.61 2.45 7.13
CA GLY A 81 -14.36 1.96 8.49
C GLY A 81 -13.88 0.50 8.55
N PHE A 82 -13.33 0.09 9.69
CA PHE A 82 -12.74 -1.24 9.86
C PHE A 82 -13.72 -2.41 9.65
N PRO A 83 -14.93 -2.42 10.26
CA PRO A 83 -15.82 -3.56 10.15
C PRO A 83 -16.17 -3.88 8.69
N LYS A 84 -16.49 -2.85 7.89
CA LYS A 84 -16.86 -3.03 6.48
C LYS A 84 -15.67 -3.50 5.64
N LEU A 85 -14.48 -2.96 5.86
CA LEU A 85 -13.28 -3.38 5.14
C LEU A 85 -12.91 -4.83 5.44
N ILE A 86 -13.04 -5.25 6.70
CA ILE A 86 -12.77 -6.63 7.10
C ILE A 86 -13.82 -7.56 6.51
N GLU A 87 -15.11 -7.20 6.59
CA GLU A 87 -16.20 -7.93 5.96
C GLU A 87 -15.94 -8.14 4.45
N MET A 88 -15.62 -7.08 3.70
CA MET A 88 -15.31 -7.15 2.26
C MET A 88 -14.12 -8.07 1.95
N ARG A 89 -13.10 -8.10 2.84
CA ARG A 89 -11.92 -8.94 2.63
C ARG A 89 -12.16 -10.39 2.97
N LEU A 90 -13.05 -10.63 3.94
CA LEU A 90 -13.41 -11.97 4.39
C LEU A 90 -14.47 -12.63 3.50
N SER A 91 -15.31 -11.83 2.83
CA SER A 91 -16.27 -12.34 1.83
C SER A 91 -15.60 -12.85 0.56
N LEU A 92 -14.37 -12.41 0.28
CA LEU A 92 -13.59 -12.88 -0.87
C LEU A 92 -12.98 -14.26 -0.63
N VAL A 93 -13.47 -15.24 -1.37
CA VAL A 93 -12.89 -16.59 -1.44
C VAL A 93 -11.69 -16.58 -2.37
N ARG A 94 -10.59 -17.13 -1.88
CA ARG A 94 -9.34 -17.32 -2.63
C ARG A 94 -9.36 -18.66 -3.35
N LEU A 95 -9.49 -18.61 -4.68
CA LEU A 95 -9.45 -19.81 -5.52
C LEU A 95 -8.02 -20.06 -5.98
N MET A 96 -7.31 -20.95 -5.30
CA MET A 96 -5.86 -21.04 -5.40
C MET A 96 -5.41 -22.24 -6.25
N THR A 97 -4.41 -22.04 -7.10
CA THR A 97 -3.69 -23.10 -7.79
C THR A 97 -2.17 -22.89 -7.66
N LYS A 98 -1.40 -23.97 -7.85
CA LYS A 98 0.07 -23.89 -7.86
C LYS A 98 0.53 -23.32 -9.20
N LEU A 99 1.33 -22.26 -9.14
CA LEU A 99 1.87 -21.57 -10.31
C LEU A 99 3.39 -21.42 -10.16
N ASP A 100 4.12 -21.70 -11.23
CA ASP A 100 5.54 -21.36 -11.30
C ASP A 100 5.69 -19.96 -11.91
N VAL A 101 6.39 -19.07 -11.21
CA VAL A 101 6.53 -17.65 -11.60
C VAL A 101 7.22 -17.46 -12.96
N HIS A 102 7.93 -18.46 -13.45
CA HIS A 102 8.59 -18.44 -14.75
C HIS A 102 7.68 -18.87 -15.91
N THR A 103 6.49 -19.40 -15.61
CA THR A 103 5.54 -19.85 -16.63
C THR A 103 5.00 -18.66 -17.41
N GLN A 104 5.16 -18.69 -18.73
CA GLN A 104 4.75 -17.63 -19.65
C GLN A 104 3.67 -18.11 -20.63
N THR A 105 2.66 -18.82 -20.14
CA THR A 105 1.48 -19.19 -20.94
C THR A 105 0.28 -18.33 -20.57
N ASN A 106 -0.59 -18.08 -21.54
CA ASN A 106 -1.92 -17.50 -21.36
C ASN A 106 -3.02 -18.56 -21.49
N THR A 107 -2.69 -19.85 -21.37
CA THR A 107 -3.63 -20.98 -21.45
C THR A 107 -3.85 -21.64 -20.09
N GLY A 108 -4.86 -22.50 -20.01
CA GLY A 108 -5.20 -23.24 -18.78
C GLY A 108 -5.61 -22.31 -17.64
N LEU A 109 -5.34 -22.74 -16.40
CA LEU A 109 -5.71 -21.96 -15.20
C LEU A 109 -5.00 -20.61 -15.15
N LEU A 110 -3.72 -20.53 -15.53
CA LEU A 110 -3.00 -19.26 -15.53
C LEU A 110 -3.63 -18.24 -16.49
N GLY A 111 -4.00 -18.67 -17.69
CA GLY A 111 -4.73 -17.84 -18.65
C GLY A 111 -6.02 -17.26 -18.06
N ARG A 112 -6.76 -18.07 -17.30
CA ARG A 112 -7.97 -17.61 -16.61
C ARG A 112 -7.67 -16.57 -15.53
N VAL A 113 -6.62 -16.76 -14.72
CA VAL A 113 -6.21 -15.73 -13.74
C VAL A 113 -5.83 -14.42 -14.45
N GLN A 114 -5.15 -14.51 -15.58
CA GLN A 114 -4.75 -13.35 -16.38
C GLN A 114 -5.94 -12.62 -17.01
N GLU A 115 -6.97 -13.36 -17.43
CA GLU A 115 -8.22 -12.81 -17.98
C GLU A 115 -8.91 -11.88 -16.97
N VAL A 116 -9.01 -12.27 -15.70
CA VAL A 116 -9.53 -11.43 -14.61
C VAL A 116 -8.68 -10.18 -14.42
N ALA A 117 -7.35 -10.36 -14.44
CA ALA A 117 -6.42 -9.27 -14.18
C ALA A 117 -6.51 -8.12 -15.18
N LEU A 118 -6.90 -8.41 -16.43
CA LEU A 118 -7.11 -7.44 -17.52
C LEU A 118 -8.36 -6.56 -17.32
N GLY A 119 -9.37 -7.08 -16.63
CA GLY A 119 -10.66 -6.43 -16.50
C GLY A 119 -10.64 -5.18 -15.61
N CYS A 120 -11.43 -4.16 -15.93
CA CYS A 120 -11.63 -3.00 -15.06
C CYS A 120 -13.00 -2.99 -14.34
N ARG A 121 -13.84 -4.00 -14.58
CA ARG A 121 -15.19 -4.15 -13.99
C ARG A 121 -15.36 -5.56 -13.43
N PRO A 122 -16.26 -5.75 -12.44
CA PRO A 122 -16.67 -7.07 -12.01
C PRO A 122 -17.17 -7.93 -13.17
N VAL A 123 -16.90 -9.23 -13.09
CA VAL A 123 -17.33 -10.24 -14.06
C VAL A 123 -17.91 -11.41 -13.28
N ASP A 124 -19.07 -11.89 -13.70
CA ASP A 124 -19.67 -13.09 -13.11
C ASP A 124 -18.84 -14.33 -13.45
N VAL A 125 -18.55 -15.12 -12.43
CA VAL A 125 -17.73 -16.32 -12.53
C VAL A 125 -18.41 -17.51 -11.92
N GLU A 126 -18.23 -18.65 -12.56
CA GLU A 126 -18.55 -19.96 -11.99
C GLU A 126 -17.26 -20.75 -11.86
N ALA A 127 -16.95 -21.21 -10.65
CA ALA A 127 -15.75 -21.97 -10.36
C ALA A 127 -16.07 -23.31 -9.70
N ARG A 128 -15.42 -24.38 -10.16
CA ARG A 128 -15.43 -25.69 -9.50
C ARG A 128 -14.25 -25.81 -8.54
N LEU A 129 -14.53 -26.31 -7.36
CA LEU A 129 -13.58 -26.45 -6.28
C LEU A 129 -13.04 -27.88 -6.24
N GLY A 130 -11.71 -28.02 -6.28
CA GLY A 130 -11.04 -29.30 -6.13
C GLY A 130 -10.83 -29.71 -4.67
N SER A 131 -11.38 -28.94 -3.72
CA SER A 131 -11.39 -29.20 -2.28
C SER A 131 -12.52 -28.41 -1.63
N PRO A 132 -13.10 -28.87 -0.50
CA PRO A 132 -14.00 -28.03 0.30
C PRO A 132 -13.35 -26.70 0.69
N LEU A 133 -14.16 -25.68 0.93
CA LEU A 133 -13.68 -24.40 1.47
C LEU A 133 -12.94 -24.63 2.80
N SER A 134 -11.65 -24.35 2.80
CA SER A 134 -10.85 -24.29 4.03
C SER A 134 -10.99 -22.89 4.63
N GLY A 135 -11.52 -22.80 5.85
CA GLY A 135 -12.09 -21.55 6.35
C GLY A 135 -11.79 -21.26 7.81
N ARG A 136 -10.53 -21.13 8.18
CA ARG A 136 -10.22 -20.20 9.27
C ARG A 136 -9.68 -18.92 8.63
N PRO A 137 -10.39 -17.78 8.74
CA PRO A 137 -9.84 -16.48 8.39
C PRO A 137 -8.43 -16.36 8.98
N SER A 138 -7.45 -16.10 8.12
CA SER A 138 -6.09 -15.91 8.61
C SER A 138 -5.95 -14.46 9.02
N PHE A 139 -5.94 -14.21 10.32
CA PHE A 139 -5.56 -12.93 10.89
C PHE A 139 -4.08 -12.99 11.28
N SER A 140 -3.27 -12.17 10.64
CA SER A 140 -1.85 -11.98 10.95
C SER A 140 -1.57 -10.50 10.91
N PHE A 141 -0.73 -9.95 11.77
CA PHE A 141 -0.31 -8.55 11.65
C PHE A 141 0.49 -8.25 10.37
N TYR A 142 0.95 -9.27 9.65
CA TYR A 142 1.71 -9.12 8.40
C TYR A 142 0.83 -9.20 7.15
N THR A 143 -0.33 -9.83 7.24
CA THR A 143 -1.17 -10.11 6.08
C THR A 143 -2.58 -9.61 6.37
N PRO A 144 -3.19 -8.85 5.45
CA PRO A 144 -4.58 -8.44 5.63
C PRO A 144 -5.49 -9.63 5.92
N PRO A 145 -6.62 -9.43 6.64
CA PRO A 145 -7.62 -10.47 6.77
C PRO A 145 -7.91 -11.08 5.40
N MET A 146 -7.83 -12.41 5.33
CA MET A 146 -8.10 -13.13 4.10
C MET A 146 -9.27 -14.07 4.33
N GLY A 147 -10.22 -14.06 3.41
CA GLY A 147 -11.31 -15.03 3.39
C GLY A 147 -10.82 -16.46 3.17
N SER A 148 -11.81 -17.36 3.17
CA SER A 148 -11.62 -18.79 2.94
C SER A 148 -10.86 -19.08 1.65
N SER A 149 -10.23 -20.24 1.58
CA SER A 149 -9.52 -20.68 0.38
C SER A 149 -9.91 -22.08 -0.05
N ALA A 150 -9.89 -22.34 -1.35
CA ALA A 150 -10.06 -23.68 -1.92
C ALA A 150 -9.13 -23.88 -3.11
N ARG A 151 -8.83 -25.14 -3.43
CA ARG A 151 -8.11 -25.49 -4.64
C ARG A 151 -9.01 -25.21 -5.84
N LEU A 152 -8.52 -24.43 -6.79
CA LEU A 152 -9.23 -24.18 -8.05
C LEU A 152 -9.07 -25.38 -8.99
N GLU A 153 -10.18 -25.95 -9.45
CA GLU A 153 -10.18 -27.01 -10.47
C GLU A 153 -10.50 -26.47 -11.86
N SER A 154 -11.56 -25.67 -11.98
CA SER A 154 -11.90 -24.95 -13.21
C SER A 154 -12.64 -23.66 -12.89
N ILE A 155 -12.54 -22.69 -13.80
CA ILE A 155 -13.27 -21.42 -13.73
C ILE A 155 -13.77 -21.03 -15.12
N VAL A 156 -15.00 -20.55 -15.16
CA VAL A 156 -15.68 -20.04 -16.35
C VAL A 156 -16.12 -18.61 -16.08
N TYR A 157 -15.75 -17.70 -16.99
CA TYR A 157 -16.24 -16.32 -16.98
C TYR A 157 -17.53 -16.28 -17.80
N VAL A 158 -18.62 -15.84 -17.18
CA VAL A 158 -19.95 -15.77 -17.83
C VAL A 158 -19.97 -14.69 -18.91
N SER A 159 -19.14 -13.65 -18.77
CA SER A 159 -18.94 -12.60 -19.77
C SER A 159 -17.46 -12.24 -19.93
N ASN A 160 -17.13 -11.64 -21.08
CA ASN A 160 -15.77 -11.16 -21.32
C ASN A 160 -15.46 -9.97 -20.40
N PRO A 161 -14.29 -9.95 -19.74
CA PRO A 161 -13.85 -8.78 -18.98
C PRO A 161 -13.78 -7.53 -19.83
N SER A 162 -14.26 -6.40 -19.27
CA SER A 162 -14.09 -5.09 -19.91
C SER A 162 -12.64 -4.63 -19.73
N VAL A 163 -11.88 -4.61 -20.82
CA VAL A 163 -10.46 -4.21 -20.81
C VAL A 163 -10.30 -2.79 -21.38
N PRO A 164 -9.66 -1.86 -20.66
CA PRO A 164 -9.36 -0.54 -21.22
C PRO A 164 -8.38 -0.64 -22.39
N LYS A 165 -8.58 0.15 -23.46
CA LYS A 165 -7.69 0.17 -24.65
C LYS A 165 -6.20 0.36 -24.30
N ALA A 166 -5.91 1.19 -23.29
CA ALA A 166 -4.54 1.40 -22.82
C ALA A 166 -3.93 0.11 -22.23
N VAL A 167 -4.73 -0.70 -21.54
CA VAL A 167 -4.31 -2.01 -21.01
C VAL A 167 -4.06 -2.98 -22.16
N GLU A 168 -4.98 -3.09 -23.12
CA GLU A 168 -4.79 -3.95 -24.31
C GLU A 168 -3.50 -3.62 -25.04
N ARG A 169 -3.24 -2.34 -25.27
CA ARG A 169 -2.05 -1.85 -25.96
C ARG A 169 -0.77 -2.18 -25.19
N VAL A 170 -0.70 -1.85 -23.90
CA VAL A 170 0.48 -2.10 -23.06
C VAL A 170 0.74 -3.60 -22.85
N VAL A 171 -0.30 -4.40 -22.67
CA VAL A 171 -0.18 -5.86 -22.51
C VAL A 171 0.13 -6.55 -23.85
N GLY A 172 -0.35 -6.00 -24.96
CA GLY A 172 -0.06 -6.47 -26.32
C GLY A 172 1.40 -6.23 -26.73
N ASP A 173 2.00 -5.14 -26.26
CA ASP A 173 3.41 -4.83 -26.52
C ASP A 173 4.34 -5.74 -25.68
N ARG A 174 4.97 -6.71 -26.36
CA ARG A 174 5.91 -7.66 -25.76
C ARG A 174 7.32 -7.10 -25.63
N ASP A 175 7.63 -6.00 -26.31
CA ASP A 175 8.93 -5.34 -26.32
C ASP A 175 8.99 -4.14 -25.36
N LEU A 176 7.87 -3.75 -24.76
CA LEU A 176 7.81 -2.70 -23.75
C LEU A 176 8.40 -3.18 -22.40
N PRO A 177 9.40 -2.48 -21.83
CA PRO A 177 9.86 -2.76 -20.47
C PRO A 177 8.74 -2.57 -19.44
N ALA A 178 8.71 -3.40 -18.39
CA ALA A 178 7.62 -3.37 -17.40
C ALA A 178 7.46 -2.00 -16.73
N GLY A 179 8.58 -1.33 -16.42
CA GLY A 179 8.57 0.01 -15.82
C GLY A 179 7.93 1.06 -16.72
N GLU A 180 8.26 1.07 -18.02
CA GLU A 180 7.63 1.99 -18.98
C GLU A 180 6.15 1.66 -19.17
N GLY A 181 5.79 0.37 -19.24
CA GLY A 181 4.39 -0.05 -19.30
C GLY A 181 3.56 0.43 -18.11
N VAL A 182 4.11 0.34 -16.88
CA VAL A 182 3.47 0.88 -15.68
C VAL A 182 3.26 2.39 -15.78
N VAL A 183 4.27 3.14 -16.24
CA VAL A 183 4.19 4.60 -16.41
C VAL A 183 3.15 4.97 -17.48
N GLU A 184 3.08 4.22 -18.58
CA GLU A 184 2.15 4.46 -19.68
C GLU A 184 0.69 4.19 -19.29
N LEU A 185 0.44 3.11 -18.52
CA LEU A 185 -0.86 2.84 -17.93
C LEU A 185 -1.32 4.00 -17.05
N TRP A 186 -0.44 4.45 -16.13
CA TRP A 186 -0.74 5.57 -15.24
C TRP A 186 -1.04 6.87 -16.01
N ARG A 187 -0.23 7.21 -17.02
CA ARG A 187 -0.48 8.39 -17.90
C ARG A 187 -1.80 8.30 -18.64
N SER A 188 -2.26 7.10 -18.96
CA SER A 188 -3.53 6.84 -19.65
C SER A 188 -4.74 6.84 -18.70
N GLY A 189 -4.55 7.18 -17.42
CA GLY A 189 -5.62 7.23 -16.42
C GLY A 189 -5.98 5.87 -15.80
N VAL A 190 -5.19 4.81 -16.07
CA VAL A 190 -5.40 3.51 -15.43
C VAL A 190 -5.02 3.61 -13.95
N LYS A 191 -5.91 3.17 -13.07
CA LYS A 191 -5.69 3.19 -11.62
C LYS A 191 -4.44 2.38 -11.23
N VAL A 192 -3.72 2.86 -10.21
CA VAL A 192 -2.51 2.22 -9.69
C VAL A 192 -2.76 0.76 -9.30
N ASP A 193 -3.90 0.48 -8.66
CA ASP A 193 -4.28 -0.88 -8.23
C ASP A 193 -4.42 -1.85 -9.43
N HIS A 194 -4.89 -1.35 -10.58
CA HIS A 194 -4.97 -2.13 -11.82
C HIS A 194 -3.56 -2.41 -12.37
N ALA A 195 -2.66 -1.42 -12.41
CA ALA A 195 -1.28 -1.64 -12.82
C ALA A 195 -0.54 -2.66 -11.92
N GLN A 196 -0.76 -2.58 -10.59
CA GLN A 196 -0.24 -3.56 -9.62
C GLN A 196 -0.73 -4.98 -9.92
N ARG A 197 -2.01 -5.12 -10.28
CA ARG A 197 -2.57 -6.42 -10.64
C ARG A 197 -2.01 -6.96 -11.95
N LEU A 198 -1.90 -6.14 -12.99
CA LEU A 198 -1.31 -6.53 -14.27
C LEU A 198 0.14 -6.99 -14.10
N LEU A 199 0.94 -6.28 -13.31
CA LEU A 199 2.31 -6.69 -12.99
C LEU A 199 2.34 -8.01 -12.19
N SER A 200 1.45 -8.16 -11.20
CA SER A 200 1.32 -9.37 -10.38
C SER A 200 0.99 -10.62 -11.23
N ALA A 201 0.07 -10.46 -12.18
CA ALA A 201 -0.35 -11.51 -13.12
C ALA A 201 0.66 -11.80 -14.25
N GLY A 202 1.82 -11.14 -14.23
CA GLY A 202 2.87 -11.32 -15.24
C GLY A 202 2.44 -10.86 -16.62
N LEU A 203 1.64 -9.80 -16.71
CA LEU A 203 1.14 -9.26 -17.98
C LEU A 203 2.00 -8.11 -18.53
N LEU A 204 2.95 -7.60 -17.74
CA LEU A 204 3.78 -6.46 -18.09
C LEU A 204 5.25 -6.86 -18.29
N GLY A 205 5.90 -6.25 -19.28
CA GLY A 205 7.34 -6.36 -19.53
C GLY A 205 7.75 -7.35 -20.62
N ARG A 206 9.05 -7.28 -20.97
CA ARG A 206 9.73 -8.19 -21.91
C ARG A 206 9.91 -9.60 -21.37
N ARG A 207 10.33 -9.70 -20.11
CA ARG A 207 10.56 -10.97 -19.39
C ARG A 207 9.47 -11.13 -18.34
N ARG A 208 8.28 -11.47 -18.82
CA ARG A 208 7.08 -11.59 -17.99
C ARG A 208 7.25 -12.69 -16.96
N ARG A 209 6.96 -12.37 -15.70
CA ARG A 209 6.97 -13.29 -14.57
C ARG A 209 5.80 -12.97 -13.68
N LEU A 210 5.24 -13.98 -13.04
CA LEU A 210 4.31 -13.74 -11.94
C LEU A 210 5.07 -13.08 -10.80
N VAL A 211 4.47 -12.07 -10.18
CA VAL A 211 5.06 -11.33 -9.08
C VAL A 211 4.11 -11.44 -7.89
N PRO A 212 4.58 -11.87 -6.70
CA PRO A 212 3.75 -11.85 -5.51
C PRO A 212 3.06 -10.50 -5.33
N THR A 213 1.77 -10.50 -5.01
CA THR A 213 0.93 -9.28 -4.99
C THR A 213 1.57 -8.17 -4.15
N ARG A 214 2.17 -8.53 -3.00
CA ARG A 214 2.84 -7.55 -2.13
C ARG A 214 4.05 -6.87 -2.78
N TRP A 215 4.84 -7.63 -3.53
CA TRP A 215 6.02 -7.09 -4.23
C TRP A 215 5.58 -6.21 -5.40
N SER A 216 4.51 -6.61 -6.10
CA SER A 216 3.93 -5.82 -7.17
C SER A 216 3.42 -4.45 -6.70
N ILE A 217 2.73 -4.41 -5.55
CA ILE A 217 2.25 -3.17 -4.92
C ILE A 217 3.42 -2.20 -4.72
N THR A 218 4.47 -2.65 -4.04
CA THR A 218 5.65 -1.82 -3.76
C THR A 218 6.40 -1.44 -5.03
N ALA A 219 6.54 -2.36 -5.98
CA ALA A 219 7.27 -2.12 -7.24
C ALA A 219 6.59 -1.04 -8.09
N VAL A 220 5.26 -1.09 -8.25
CA VAL A 220 4.52 -0.05 -8.98
C VAL A 220 4.60 1.28 -8.25
N ASP A 221 4.45 1.30 -6.93
CA ASP A 221 4.57 2.54 -6.16
C ASP A 221 5.97 3.16 -6.31
N ASP A 222 7.03 2.34 -6.30
CA ASP A 222 8.43 2.77 -6.53
C ASP A 222 8.65 3.30 -7.95
N ILE A 223 8.23 2.56 -8.98
CA ILE A 223 8.37 2.96 -10.40
C ILE A 223 7.71 4.32 -10.64
N LEU A 224 6.45 4.48 -10.22
CA LEU A 224 5.70 5.71 -10.47
C LEU A 224 6.29 6.88 -9.69
N SER A 225 6.62 6.68 -8.40
CA SER A 225 7.21 7.76 -7.60
C SER A 225 8.57 8.20 -8.13
N LYS A 226 9.44 7.28 -8.55
CA LYS A 226 10.73 7.62 -9.20
C LYS A 226 10.53 8.48 -10.45
N ARG A 227 9.65 8.07 -11.36
CA ARG A 227 9.36 8.82 -12.60
C ARG A 227 8.78 10.22 -12.32
N LEU A 228 8.03 10.39 -11.24
CA LEU A 228 7.53 11.69 -10.80
C LEU A 228 8.65 12.55 -10.20
N ILE A 229 9.48 11.96 -9.34
CA ILE A 229 10.59 12.64 -8.65
C ILE A 229 11.63 13.17 -9.65
N GLU A 230 11.94 12.40 -10.70
CA GLU A 230 12.81 12.85 -11.81
C GLU A 230 12.35 14.20 -12.39
N LYS A 231 11.04 14.40 -12.52
CA LYS A 231 10.47 15.66 -13.01
C LYS A 231 10.45 16.74 -11.92
N ILE A 232 10.01 16.38 -10.71
CA ILE A 232 9.91 17.29 -9.56
C ILE A 232 11.26 17.93 -9.23
N ARG A 233 12.36 17.20 -9.42
CA ARG A 233 13.72 17.72 -9.15
C ARG A 233 14.09 18.97 -9.95
N SER A 234 13.46 19.17 -11.11
CA SER A 234 13.66 20.34 -11.97
C SER A 234 12.66 21.47 -11.73
N MET A 235 11.68 21.27 -10.85
CA MET A 235 10.63 22.24 -10.57
C MET A 235 11.07 23.26 -9.50
N PRO A 236 10.49 24.48 -9.51
CA PRO A 236 10.76 25.46 -8.46
C PRO A 236 10.31 24.95 -7.09
N THR A 237 11.04 25.32 -6.04
CA THR A 237 10.67 24.99 -4.67
C THR A 237 9.41 25.75 -4.24
N ILE A 238 8.64 25.21 -3.30
CA ILE A 238 7.61 26.00 -2.61
C ILE A 238 8.27 27.12 -1.78
N ASP A 239 7.62 28.28 -1.70
CA ASP A 239 8.17 29.45 -1.00
C ASP A 239 7.97 29.40 0.51
N VAL A 240 6.84 28.81 0.95
CA VAL A 240 6.41 28.78 2.35
C VAL A 240 6.40 27.34 2.85
N THR A 241 6.83 27.12 4.09
CA THR A 241 6.70 25.82 4.74
C THR A 241 5.23 25.53 5.00
N MET A 242 4.74 24.36 4.60
CA MET A 242 3.35 23.94 4.78
C MET A 242 3.27 22.63 5.55
N ALA A 243 2.24 22.46 6.37
CA ALA A 243 1.97 21.18 7.00
C ALA A 243 0.49 20.83 7.05
N GLY A 244 0.19 19.54 7.02
CA GLY A 244 -1.15 19.00 6.97
C GLY A 244 -1.26 17.73 7.79
N PHE A 245 -2.46 17.46 8.31
CA PHE A 245 -2.70 16.35 9.22
C PHE A 245 -4.04 15.67 8.94
N HIS A 246 -4.07 14.34 9.04
CA HIS A 246 -5.28 13.54 8.91
C HIS A 246 -5.25 12.31 9.82
N ARG A 247 -6.42 11.87 10.30
CA ARG A 247 -6.58 10.61 11.05
C ARG A 247 -7.60 9.73 10.37
N ALA A 248 -7.22 8.48 10.11
CA ALA A 248 -8.12 7.47 9.55
C ALA A 248 -7.68 6.06 9.94
N LEU A 249 -8.66 5.20 10.21
CA LEU A 249 -8.46 3.76 10.42
C LEU A 249 -7.37 3.44 11.45
N GLY A 250 -7.38 4.15 12.58
CA GLY A 250 -6.40 3.96 13.65
C GLY A 250 -4.98 4.41 13.30
N ASN A 251 -4.82 5.32 12.33
CA ASN A 251 -3.54 5.92 11.97
C ASN A 251 -3.67 7.44 11.96
N SER A 252 -2.65 8.14 12.47
CA SER A 252 -2.45 9.58 12.28
C SER A 252 -1.37 9.82 11.25
N PHE A 253 -1.63 10.68 10.28
CA PHE A 253 -0.72 11.06 9.21
C PHE A 253 -0.44 12.55 9.29
N GLY A 254 0.82 12.91 9.54
CA GLY A 254 1.33 14.28 9.45
C GLY A 254 2.25 14.41 8.24
N VAL A 255 2.12 15.48 7.48
CA VAL A 255 2.99 15.77 6.34
C VAL A 255 3.48 17.20 6.46
N ILE A 256 4.80 17.39 6.33
CA ILE A 256 5.44 18.70 6.29
C ILE A 256 6.15 18.84 4.94
N LEU A 257 5.87 19.93 4.24
CA LEU A 257 6.58 20.38 3.05
C LEU A 257 7.41 21.61 3.44
N VAL A 258 8.73 21.49 3.41
CA VAL A 258 9.67 22.54 3.80
C VAL A 258 9.95 23.45 2.61
N GLY A 259 9.66 24.74 2.77
CA GLY A 259 9.90 25.76 1.76
C GLY A 259 11.38 26.05 1.54
N GLY A 260 11.72 26.52 0.34
CA GLY A 260 13.09 26.83 -0.08
C GLY A 260 14.03 25.61 -0.18
N ARG A 261 13.54 24.40 0.06
CA ARG A 261 14.34 23.17 0.01
C ARG A 261 13.98 22.30 -1.19
N GLY A 262 15.01 21.81 -1.87
CA GLY A 262 14.85 20.82 -2.94
C GLY A 262 14.39 19.45 -2.42
N TRP A 263 14.23 18.48 -3.33
CA TRP A 263 13.71 17.15 -3.00
C TRP A 263 14.57 16.48 -1.95
N TRP A 264 14.03 16.42 -0.74
CA TRP A 264 14.39 15.49 0.33
C TRP A 264 13.09 14.79 0.72
N TYR A 265 13.17 13.53 1.09
CA TYR A 265 12.00 12.80 1.54
C TYR A 265 12.39 11.87 2.67
N GLU A 266 11.74 12.02 3.82
CA GLU A 266 11.87 11.11 4.95
C GLU A 266 10.50 10.72 5.47
N MET A 267 10.31 9.42 5.70
CA MET A 267 9.13 8.90 6.38
C MET A 267 9.53 8.25 7.69
N LEU A 268 8.76 8.54 8.74
CA LEU A 268 8.90 7.96 10.06
C LEU A 268 7.59 7.24 10.45
N GLU A 269 7.70 6.04 11.02
CA GLU A 269 6.54 5.24 11.42
C GLU A 269 6.62 4.84 12.90
N SER A 270 5.73 5.38 13.73
CA SER A 270 5.65 5.05 15.16
C SER A 270 4.50 4.11 15.46
N TRP A 271 4.80 3.11 16.27
CA TRP A 271 3.83 2.21 16.90
C TRP A 271 3.75 2.42 18.42
N ALA A 272 4.51 3.37 18.99
CA ALA A 272 4.67 3.49 20.45
C ALA A 272 3.35 3.54 21.25
N PRO A 273 2.33 4.32 20.87
CA PRO A 273 1.07 4.39 21.62
C PRO A 273 0.32 3.05 21.63
N TYR A 274 0.42 2.30 20.54
CA TYR A 274 -0.13 0.95 20.40
C TYR A 274 0.65 -0.08 21.24
N LEU A 275 1.97 0.07 21.34
CA LEU A 275 2.85 -0.84 22.10
C LEU A 275 2.81 -0.66 23.61
N GLY A 276 2.00 0.26 24.13
CA GLY A 276 2.00 0.62 25.55
C GLY A 276 3.18 1.50 25.96
N ALA A 277 3.96 2.00 25.01
CA ALA A 277 5.20 2.74 25.24
C ALA A 277 4.99 4.26 25.32
N ALA A 278 3.85 4.71 25.88
CA ALA A 278 3.44 6.12 25.86
C ALA A 278 4.43 7.09 26.56
N SER A 279 5.49 6.58 27.20
CA SER A 279 6.49 7.38 27.91
C SER A 279 7.91 6.80 27.86
N ASP A 280 8.19 5.81 27.01
CA ASP A 280 9.52 5.21 26.99
C ASP A 280 10.43 6.01 26.06
N GLU A 281 11.29 6.86 26.63
CA GLU A 281 12.33 7.57 25.89
C GLU A 281 13.26 6.61 25.10
N SER A 282 13.30 5.32 25.45
CA SER A 282 14.09 4.32 24.73
C SER A 282 13.46 3.87 23.39
N TYR A 283 12.20 4.20 23.11
CA TYR A 283 11.57 3.82 21.84
C TYR A 283 12.15 4.64 20.67
N VAL A 284 12.88 3.94 19.79
CA VAL A 284 13.40 4.49 18.54
C VAL A 284 12.36 4.32 17.44
N VAL A 285 11.91 5.45 16.88
CA VAL A 285 11.02 5.46 15.72
C VAL A 285 11.82 5.06 14.47
N PRO A 286 11.47 3.98 13.77
CA PRO A 286 12.12 3.64 12.50
C PRO A 286 11.82 4.71 11.44
N SER A 287 12.82 4.96 10.59
CA SER A 287 12.71 5.87 9.46
C SER A 287 13.41 5.31 8.22
N ASP A 288 12.95 5.74 7.06
CA ASP A 288 13.65 5.60 5.78
C ASP A 288 13.62 6.97 5.09
N TRP A 289 14.71 7.32 4.41
CA TRP A 289 14.88 8.64 3.81
C TRP A 289 15.65 8.61 2.49
N GLU A 290 15.44 9.61 1.65
CA GLU A 290 16.24 9.85 0.46
C GLU A 290 16.49 11.34 0.27
N ASP A 291 17.69 11.68 -0.15
CA ASP A 291 18.08 13.05 -0.46
C ASP A 291 17.83 13.37 -1.95
N HIS A 292 18.46 14.43 -2.44
CA HIS A 292 18.35 14.85 -3.82
C HIS A 292 18.92 13.82 -4.81
N LEU A 293 19.83 12.94 -4.39
CA LEU A 293 20.35 11.86 -5.24
C LEU A 293 19.37 10.68 -5.28
N GLY A 294 18.60 10.49 -4.21
CA GLY A 294 17.62 9.43 -4.07
C GLY A 294 18.22 8.19 -3.39
N ARG A 295 17.53 7.05 -3.50
CA ARG A 295 18.02 5.77 -2.94
C ARG A 295 18.42 4.76 -4.01
N SER A 296 19.52 4.07 -3.74
CA SER A 296 19.97 2.87 -4.47
C SER A 296 19.52 1.56 -3.81
N THR A 297 19.13 1.59 -2.53
CA THR A 297 18.72 0.42 -1.75
C THR A 297 17.26 0.48 -1.31
N TYR A 298 16.69 -0.70 -1.08
CA TYR A 298 15.32 -0.84 -0.59
C TYR A 298 15.14 -0.16 0.78
N ALA A 299 13.99 0.47 0.99
CA ALA A 299 13.58 1.04 2.28
C ALA A 299 13.24 -0.09 3.27
N SER A 300 14.25 -0.70 3.90
CA SER A 300 14.10 -1.92 4.68
C SER A 300 13.40 -1.71 6.03
N ASN A 301 13.40 -0.49 6.57
CA ASN A 301 12.82 -0.22 7.89
C ASN A 301 11.29 -0.13 7.80
N LEU A 302 10.77 0.58 6.79
CA LEU A 302 9.34 0.83 6.61
C LEU A 302 8.71 -0.01 5.48
N GLY A 303 9.53 -0.50 4.55
CA GLY A 303 9.08 -1.32 3.43
C GLY A 303 8.08 -0.59 2.53
N GLY A 304 6.98 -1.28 2.18
CA GLY A 304 5.97 -0.74 1.25
C GLY A 304 5.28 0.54 1.75
N ALA A 305 5.25 0.81 3.05
CA ALA A 305 4.67 2.06 3.59
C ALA A 305 5.43 3.30 3.10
N TYR A 306 6.77 3.22 3.04
CA TYR A 306 7.64 4.27 2.52
C TYR A 306 7.29 4.64 1.08
N TYR A 307 7.17 3.64 0.20
CA TYR A 307 6.89 3.86 -1.22
C TYR A 307 5.45 4.34 -1.47
N ALA A 308 4.49 3.84 -0.69
CA ALA A 308 3.09 4.28 -0.75
C ALA A 308 2.93 5.77 -0.38
N ALA A 309 3.55 6.20 0.73
CA ALA A 309 3.59 7.61 1.13
C ALA A 309 4.36 8.47 0.11
N ARG A 310 5.49 7.97 -0.40
CA ARG A 310 6.31 8.68 -1.39
C ARG A 310 5.54 8.94 -2.68
N LEU A 311 4.78 7.95 -3.16
CA LEU A 311 3.93 8.12 -4.32
C LEU A 311 2.84 9.17 -4.08
N ALA A 312 2.21 9.19 -2.90
CA ALA A 312 1.21 10.20 -2.56
C ALA A 312 1.81 11.62 -2.59
N VAL A 313 2.97 11.81 -1.95
CA VAL A 313 3.71 13.08 -1.95
C VAL A 313 4.14 13.49 -3.35
N ALA A 314 4.74 12.59 -4.12
CA ALA A 314 5.23 12.87 -5.46
C ALA A 314 4.08 13.28 -6.39
N ASN A 315 2.92 12.61 -6.32
CA ASN A 315 1.75 13.02 -7.09
C ASN A 315 1.29 14.43 -6.73
N HIS A 316 1.26 14.77 -5.44
CA HIS A 316 0.86 16.10 -5.00
C HIS A 316 1.83 17.17 -5.53
N LEU A 317 3.13 17.03 -5.27
CA LEU A 317 4.14 17.99 -5.73
C LEU A 317 4.17 18.15 -7.25
N TYR A 318 4.02 17.04 -7.98
CA TYR A 318 3.88 17.08 -9.44
C TYR A 318 2.64 17.85 -9.89
N SER A 319 1.49 17.64 -9.23
CA SER A 319 0.23 18.32 -9.57
C SER A 319 0.26 19.83 -9.37
N VAL A 320 1.03 20.32 -8.38
CA VAL A 320 1.21 21.76 -8.14
C VAL A 320 2.44 22.35 -8.85
N ASN A 321 3.16 21.52 -9.63
CA ASN A 321 4.39 21.90 -10.33
C ASN A 321 5.43 22.53 -9.38
N ARG A 322 5.71 21.87 -8.25
CA ARG A 322 6.65 22.34 -7.23
C ARG A 322 7.51 21.22 -6.67
N GLN A 323 8.60 21.61 -6.03
CA GLN A 323 9.48 20.77 -5.23
C GLN A 323 9.47 21.21 -3.76
N ALA A 324 9.75 20.29 -2.83
CA ALA A 324 9.94 20.61 -1.42
C ALA A 324 10.84 19.57 -0.74
N GLY A 325 11.40 19.90 0.41
CA GLY A 325 11.82 18.90 1.39
C GLY A 325 10.59 18.34 2.10
N VAL A 326 10.48 17.02 2.25
CA VAL A 326 9.24 16.39 2.72
C VAL A 326 9.49 15.46 3.89
N PHE A 327 8.67 15.62 4.93
CA PHE A 327 8.65 14.74 6.10
C PHE A 327 7.25 14.18 6.27
N VAL A 328 7.13 12.85 6.28
CA VAL A 328 5.89 12.13 6.55
C VAL A 328 6.00 11.42 7.88
N PHE A 329 5.08 11.73 8.78
CA PHE A 329 4.95 11.13 10.09
C PHE A 329 3.70 10.24 10.09
N MET A 330 3.88 8.96 10.39
CA MET A 330 2.78 8.02 10.53
C MET A 330 2.79 7.44 11.94
N GLU A 331 1.73 7.67 12.70
CA GLU A 331 1.54 7.08 14.02
C GLU A 331 0.38 6.08 13.97
N VAL A 332 0.65 4.83 14.32
CA VAL A 332 -0.38 3.81 14.51
C VAL A 332 -0.92 3.90 15.93
N ASP A 333 -2.22 4.15 16.05
CA ASP A 333 -2.91 4.30 17.33
C ASP A 333 -3.58 3.00 17.79
N ARG A 334 -4.08 3.00 19.04
CA ARG A 334 -4.74 1.84 19.67
C ARG A 334 -6.05 1.41 18.99
N GLY A 335 -6.66 2.27 18.20
CA GLY A 335 -7.83 1.97 17.39
C GLY A 335 -7.51 1.22 16.10
N TRP A 336 -6.24 0.88 15.84
CA TRP A 336 -5.87 0.02 14.71
C TRP A 336 -6.23 -1.44 14.97
N LEU A 337 -7.27 -1.93 14.29
CA LEU A 337 -7.87 -3.25 14.53
C LEU A 337 -7.33 -4.37 13.63
N ALA A 338 -6.86 -4.04 12.43
CA ALA A 338 -6.39 -5.04 11.47
C ALA A 338 -5.39 -4.46 10.46
N PRO A 339 -4.45 -5.26 9.94
CA PRO A 339 -3.64 -4.85 8.81
C PRO A 339 -4.50 -4.75 7.56
N LEU A 340 -4.51 -3.56 6.96
CA LEU A 340 -5.29 -3.31 5.75
C LEU A 340 -4.42 -3.27 4.49
N GLY A 341 -3.09 -3.28 4.63
CA GLY A 341 -2.15 -3.07 3.52
C GLY A 341 -1.73 -1.60 3.39
N VAL A 342 -0.78 -1.32 2.49
CA VAL A 342 -0.10 -0.01 2.39
C VAL A 342 -0.93 1.06 1.69
N TRP A 343 -2.02 0.70 1.01
CA TRP A 343 -2.94 1.67 0.41
C TRP A 343 -3.45 2.70 1.43
N ARG A 344 -3.68 2.29 2.70
CA ARG A 344 -4.13 3.19 3.78
C ARG A 344 -3.13 4.33 4.03
N VAL A 345 -1.85 4.06 3.81
CA VAL A 345 -0.77 5.04 3.96
C VAL A 345 -0.84 6.02 2.79
N ARG A 346 -0.94 5.50 1.56
CA ARG A 346 -1.09 6.31 0.35
C ARG A 346 -2.29 7.25 0.44
N GLU A 347 -3.47 6.73 0.78
CA GLU A 347 -4.68 7.54 0.89
C GLU A 347 -4.68 8.47 2.11
N GLY A 348 -4.16 8.01 3.26
CA GLY A 348 -4.03 8.86 4.45
C GLY A 348 -3.11 10.06 4.25
N VAL A 349 -1.96 9.85 3.59
CA VAL A 349 -1.03 10.92 3.22
C VAL A 349 -1.65 11.86 2.20
N LYS A 350 -2.37 11.36 1.19
CA LYS A 350 -3.13 12.21 0.25
C LYS A 350 -4.12 13.11 0.99
N LEU A 351 -4.88 12.57 1.93
CA LEU A 351 -5.84 13.37 2.70
C LEU A 351 -5.15 14.40 3.60
N ALA A 352 -4.00 14.09 4.20
CA ALA A 352 -3.20 15.07 4.94
C ALA A 352 -2.73 16.22 4.02
N LEU A 353 -2.30 15.91 2.79
CA LEU A 353 -1.88 16.88 1.78
C LEU A 353 -3.02 17.80 1.29
N THR A 354 -4.28 17.37 1.38
CA THR A 354 -5.43 18.26 1.08
C THR A 354 -5.69 19.30 2.18
N LYS A 355 -5.08 19.14 3.36
CA LYS A 355 -5.31 19.97 4.55
C LYS A 355 -4.08 20.83 4.91
N LEU A 356 -3.21 21.09 3.94
CA LEU A 356 -1.99 21.88 4.13
C LEU A 356 -2.33 23.31 4.56
N ARG A 357 -1.58 23.83 5.53
CA ARG A 357 -1.60 25.22 5.97
C ARG A 357 -0.17 25.75 6.03
N GLY A 358 0.01 27.05 5.82
CA GLY A 358 1.31 27.71 5.89
C GLY A 358 1.81 27.86 7.34
N PHE A 359 3.12 27.77 7.51
CA PHE A 359 3.84 27.97 8.78
C PHE A 359 5.04 28.89 8.53
N GLU A 360 5.44 29.59 9.58
CA GLU A 360 6.58 30.51 9.54
C GLU A 360 7.89 29.79 9.18
N ASN A 361 8.11 28.61 9.75
CA ASN A 361 9.32 27.82 9.53
C ASN A 361 9.07 26.33 9.82
N ALA A 362 10.08 25.49 9.53
CA ALA A 362 10.00 24.05 9.78
C ALA A 362 9.81 23.70 11.27
N GLY A 363 10.33 24.52 12.19
CA GLY A 363 10.19 24.32 13.62
C GLY A 363 8.72 24.43 14.08
N THR A 364 8.04 25.51 13.70
CA THR A 364 6.62 25.71 14.07
C THR A 364 5.70 24.70 13.40
N ALA A 365 5.99 24.30 12.15
CA ALA A 365 5.30 23.21 11.48
C ALA A 365 5.47 21.86 12.21
N LEU A 366 6.70 21.57 12.66
CA LEU A 366 7.01 20.34 13.39
C LEU A 366 6.32 20.31 14.75
N GLU A 367 6.34 21.41 15.50
CA GLU A 367 5.65 21.53 16.78
C GLU A 367 4.15 21.31 16.65
N HIS A 368 3.53 21.89 15.61
CA HIS A 368 2.12 21.66 15.32
C HIS A 368 1.82 20.19 15.02
N ILE A 369 2.54 19.57 14.08
CA ILE A 369 2.27 18.18 13.67
C ILE A 369 2.51 17.20 14.82
N LEU A 370 3.63 17.33 15.53
CA LEU A 370 3.97 16.42 16.62
C LEU A 370 3.07 16.62 17.85
N GLY A 371 2.56 17.84 18.09
CA GLY A 371 1.56 18.10 19.13
C GLY A 371 0.20 17.42 18.88
N LEU A 372 -0.07 17.03 17.64
CA LEU A 372 -1.26 16.24 17.27
C LEU A 372 -1.03 14.72 17.38
N MET A 373 0.16 14.29 17.77
CA MET A 373 0.54 12.87 17.88
C MET A 373 0.80 12.49 19.34
N LYS A 374 0.66 11.21 19.67
CA LYS A 374 0.86 10.69 21.03
C LYS A 374 2.33 10.33 21.30
N THR A 375 3.06 9.93 20.27
CA THR A 375 4.49 9.60 20.34
C THR A 375 5.28 10.85 20.68
N SER A 376 6.18 10.73 21.65
CA SER A 376 6.96 11.86 22.13
C SER A 376 7.76 12.54 21.01
N ARG A 377 7.87 13.87 21.07
CA ARG A 377 8.71 14.66 20.16
C ARG A 377 10.13 14.11 20.08
N LEU A 378 10.70 13.75 21.24
CA LEU A 378 12.07 13.24 21.33
C LEU A 378 12.25 11.93 20.56
N SER A 379 11.28 11.01 20.62
CA SER A 379 11.33 9.74 19.87
C SER A 379 11.33 9.97 18.35
N TRP A 380 10.51 10.90 17.84
CA TRP A 380 10.52 11.29 16.42
C TRP A 380 11.88 11.88 16.00
N LEU A 381 12.43 12.79 16.80
CA LEU A 381 13.72 13.40 16.53
C LEU A 381 14.87 12.37 16.55
N ARG A 382 14.86 11.44 17.51
CA ARG A 382 15.84 10.34 17.58
C ARG A 382 15.72 9.37 16.40
N GLY A 383 14.51 9.20 15.85
CA GLY A 383 14.28 8.37 14.66
C GLY A 383 14.69 9.03 13.35
N GLY A 384 14.51 10.35 13.21
CA GLY A 384 14.68 11.06 11.93
C GLY A 384 16.12 11.45 11.60
N THR A 385 16.62 10.99 10.46
CA THR A 385 17.96 11.33 9.95
C THR A 385 17.96 12.71 9.29
N LEU A 386 17.18 12.91 8.23
CA LEU A 386 17.09 14.20 7.55
C LEU A 386 16.39 15.25 8.42
N LEU A 387 15.49 14.81 9.30
CA LEU A 387 14.79 15.67 10.25
C LEU A 387 15.77 16.34 11.22
N ARG A 388 16.70 15.56 11.80
CA ARG A 388 17.76 16.13 12.64
C ARG A 388 18.68 17.05 11.84
N GLN A 389 19.05 16.64 10.63
CA GLN A 389 19.86 17.49 9.76
C GLN A 389 19.17 18.83 9.48
N LEU A 390 17.87 18.84 9.20
CA LEU A 390 17.09 20.07 9.00
C LEU A 390 17.16 21.01 10.19
N LEU A 391 17.12 20.49 11.42
CA LEU A 391 17.13 21.32 12.63
C LEU A 391 18.52 21.89 12.99
N VAL A 392 19.59 21.29 12.47
CA VAL A 392 20.98 21.70 12.76
C VAL A 392 21.59 22.49 11.60
N THR A 393 21.11 22.28 10.37
CA THR A 393 21.62 22.96 9.17
C THR A 393 20.90 24.28 8.93
N ARG A 394 21.65 25.33 8.63
CA ARG A 394 21.13 26.60 8.09
C ARG A 394 21.35 26.63 6.58
N THR A 395 20.43 27.24 5.85
CA THR A 395 20.65 27.52 4.42
C THR A 395 21.74 28.56 4.23
N LEU A 396 22.31 28.63 3.02
CA LEU A 396 23.33 29.65 2.72
C LEU A 396 22.76 31.06 2.87
N ASP A 397 21.50 31.28 2.46
CA ASP A 397 20.80 32.58 2.61
C ASP A 397 20.57 32.95 4.09
N GLU A 398 20.22 31.98 4.94
CA GLU A 398 20.09 32.19 6.40
C GLU A 398 21.44 32.46 7.08
N PHE A 399 22.50 31.78 6.64
CA PHE A 399 23.86 32.03 7.14
C PHE A 399 24.39 33.39 6.70
N MET A 400 24.11 33.77 5.45
CA MET A 400 24.56 35.04 4.87
C MET A 400 23.71 36.24 5.29
N GLY A 401 22.63 36.04 6.05
CA GLY A 401 21.83 37.13 6.62
C GLY A 401 21.31 38.09 5.56
N LYS A 402 20.48 37.61 4.62
CA LYS A 402 19.74 38.53 3.73
C LYS A 402 18.69 39.28 4.55
N ASP A 403 19.11 40.40 5.12
CA ASP A 403 18.23 41.55 5.35
C ASP A 403 17.58 41.90 4.00
N ARG A 404 16.26 41.75 3.93
CA ARG A 404 15.43 42.31 2.86
C ARG A 404 14.60 43.43 3.43
#